data_AF-A0A5B2VDX9-F1
#
_entry.id   AF-A0A5B2VDX9-F1
#
_cell.length_a   1.000
_cell.length_b   1.000
_cell.length_c   1.000
_cell.angle_alpha   90.00
_cell.angle_beta   90.00
_cell.angle_gamma   90.00
#
_symmetry.space_group_name_H-M   'P 1'
#
loop_
_entity.id
_entity.type
_entity.pdbx_description
1 polymer ?
#
loop_
_entity_poly.entity_id
_entity_poly.type
_entity_poly.pdbx_seq_one_letter_code
_entity_poly.pdbx_strand_id
1 'polypeptide(L)'
;MNRIASPRPRAASRALLGALALVSALAAAAPAAAQEPAPWRDEGTGCWYLRGGTGLTPRLRRDGTPDCPGAPPALTAPPVAAAPSRWAEGLDERATRDLARAVERLEREMAALRQAIERQAR
;
A
#
# COMPACT_ATOMS: atom_id res chain seq x y z
N MET A 1 68.64 -23.09 -13.85
CA MET A 1 67.66 -22.09 -14.34
C MET A 1 66.31 -22.77 -14.54
N ASN A 2 65.25 -22.24 -13.92
CA ASN A 2 63.86 -22.13 -14.41
C ASN A 2 62.82 -22.25 -13.27
N ARG A 3 62.19 -21.11 -12.94
CA ARG A 3 60.94 -21.04 -12.16
C ARG A 3 59.79 -20.91 -13.16
N ILE A 4 58.87 -21.87 -13.18
CA ILE A 4 57.62 -21.80 -13.94
C ILE A 4 56.61 -21.08 -13.06
N ALA A 5 56.25 -19.85 -13.44
CA ALA A 5 55.20 -19.07 -12.80
C ALA A 5 53.83 -19.52 -13.35
N SER A 6 52.97 -20.04 -12.50
CA SER A 6 51.57 -20.33 -12.83
C SER A 6 50.72 -19.06 -12.76
N PRO A 7 49.83 -18.80 -13.74
CA PRO A 7 48.95 -17.63 -13.72
C PRO A 7 47.82 -17.83 -12.70
N ARG A 8 47.60 -16.81 -11.86
CA ARG A 8 46.57 -16.79 -10.81
C ARG A 8 45.15 -16.69 -11.42
N PRO A 9 44.22 -17.61 -11.13
CA PRO A 9 42.83 -17.51 -11.56
C PRO A 9 42.03 -16.66 -10.56
N ARG A 10 42.18 -15.34 -10.59
CA ARG A 10 41.41 -14.43 -9.69
C ARG A 10 40.36 -13.58 -10.39
N ALA A 11 40.36 -13.52 -11.72
CA ALA A 11 39.44 -12.67 -12.49
C ALA A 11 38.10 -13.36 -12.78
N ALA A 12 38.10 -14.67 -13.05
CA ALA A 12 36.89 -15.40 -13.44
C ALA A 12 35.83 -15.48 -12.32
N SER A 13 36.26 -15.55 -11.06
CA SER A 13 35.37 -15.68 -9.90
C SER A 13 34.52 -14.43 -9.64
N ARG A 14 35.03 -13.23 -9.97
CA ARG A 14 34.30 -11.97 -9.76
C ARG A 14 33.19 -11.75 -10.78
N ALA A 15 33.40 -12.16 -12.03
CA ALA A 15 32.40 -12.04 -13.09
C ALA A 15 31.19 -12.97 -12.84
N LEU A 16 31.45 -14.19 -12.37
CA LEU A 16 30.40 -15.15 -11.99
C LEU A 16 29.54 -14.66 -10.83
N LEU A 17 30.16 -14.06 -9.80
CA LEU A 17 29.44 -13.47 -8.66
C LEU A 17 28.57 -12.27 -9.08
N GLY A 18 29.07 -11.42 -9.98
CA GLY A 18 28.32 -10.28 -10.51
C GLY A 18 27.11 -10.71 -11.35
N ALA A 19 27.28 -11.73 -12.20
CA ALA A 19 26.19 -12.29 -13.00
C ALA A 19 25.11 -12.95 -12.13
N LEU A 20 25.51 -13.70 -11.09
CA LEU A 20 24.56 -14.31 -10.15
C LEU A 20 23.75 -13.25 -9.40
N ALA A 21 24.40 -12.18 -8.93
CA ALA A 21 23.73 -11.08 -8.22
C ALA A 21 22.72 -10.35 -9.11
N LEU A 22 23.02 -10.16 -10.40
CA LEU A 22 22.10 -9.54 -11.36
C LEU A 22 20.88 -10.44 -11.61
N VAL A 23 21.08 -11.74 -11.80
CA VAL A 23 19.97 -12.69 -12.00
C VAL A 23 19.08 -12.79 -10.75
N SER A 24 19.68 -12.80 -9.55
CA SER A 24 18.92 -12.75 -8.29
C SER A 24 18.15 -11.45 -8.11
N ALA A 25 18.71 -10.31 -8.53
CA ALA A 25 18.01 -9.02 -8.47
C ALA A 25 16.83 -8.95 -9.46
N LEU A 26 16.96 -9.53 -10.65
CA LEU A 26 15.86 -9.62 -11.61
C LEU A 26 14.76 -10.61 -11.17
N ALA A 27 15.12 -11.70 -10.49
CA ALA A 27 14.15 -12.67 -9.96
C ALA A 27 13.31 -12.12 -8.79
N ALA A 28 13.83 -11.15 -8.03
CA ALA A 28 13.10 -10.48 -6.97
C ALA A 28 12.05 -9.46 -7.49
N ALA A 29 12.14 -9.07 -8.77
CA ALA A 29 11.17 -8.20 -9.43
C ALA A 29 10.02 -8.99 -10.08
N ALA A 30 9.63 -10.13 -9.50
CA ALA A 30 8.43 -10.83 -9.93
C ALA A 30 7.25 -9.84 -9.87
N PRO A 31 6.57 -9.55 -11.00
CA PRO A 31 5.38 -8.74 -10.94
C PRO A 31 4.41 -9.46 -10.02
N ALA A 32 4.01 -8.81 -8.93
CA ALA A 32 2.95 -9.31 -8.07
C ALA A 32 1.79 -9.61 -9.01
N ALA A 33 1.49 -10.89 -9.22
CA ALA A 33 0.43 -11.31 -10.12
C ALA A 33 -0.82 -10.56 -9.66
N ALA A 34 -1.30 -9.64 -10.49
CA ALA A 34 -2.49 -8.87 -10.19
C ALA A 34 -3.63 -9.88 -10.07
N GLN A 35 -3.98 -10.25 -8.84
CA GLN A 35 -5.11 -11.12 -8.59
C GLN A 35 -6.33 -10.41 -9.18
N GLU A 36 -6.97 -11.05 -10.16
CA GLU A 36 -8.14 -10.45 -10.78
C GLU A 36 -9.20 -10.16 -9.71
N PRO A 37 -9.81 -8.97 -9.72
CA PRO A 37 -10.80 -8.62 -8.72
C PRO A 37 -11.97 -9.61 -8.76
N ALA A 38 -12.22 -10.30 -7.64
CA ALA A 38 -13.28 -11.28 -7.54
C ALA A 38 -14.62 -10.59 -7.19
N PRO A 39 -15.75 -11.01 -7.79
CA PRO A 39 -17.06 -10.49 -7.41
C PRO A 39 -17.39 -10.90 -5.97
N TRP A 40 -17.87 -9.94 -5.18
CA TRP A 40 -18.29 -10.14 -3.81
C TRP A 40 -19.62 -9.43 -3.55
N ARG A 41 -20.47 -10.04 -2.72
CA ARG A 41 -21.78 -9.50 -2.36
C ARG A 41 -21.83 -9.18 -0.86
N ASP A 42 -22.30 -7.98 -0.54
CA ASP A 42 -22.58 -7.57 0.83
C ASP A 42 -23.94 -8.13 1.27
N GLU A 43 -23.96 -8.96 2.31
CA GLU A 43 -25.18 -9.58 2.85
C GLU A 43 -26.12 -8.57 3.53
N GLY A 44 -25.57 -7.45 4.06
CA GLY A 44 -26.39 -6.44 4.74
C GLY A 44 -27.15 -5.53 3.80
N THR A 45 -26.61 -5.28 2.61
CA THR A 45 -27.16 -4.34 1.62
C THR A 45 -27.60 -5.00 0.32
N GLY A 46 -27.18 -6.26 0.09
CA GLY A 46 -27.40 -6.98 -1.17
C GLY A 46 -26.50 -6.54 -2.33
N CYS A 47 -25.57 -5.61 -2.07
CA CYS A 47 -24.75 -4.92 -3.06
C CYS A 47 -23.59 -5.73 -3.63
N TRP A 48 -23.25 -5.49 -4.90
CA TRP A 48 -22.12 -6.13 -5.57
C TRP A 48 -20.88 -5.22 -5.65
N TYR A 49 -19.74 -5.79 -5.27
CA TYR A 49 -18.42 -5.16 -5.29
C TYR A 49 -17.40 -6.06 -5.98
N LEU A 50 -16.27 -5.47 -6.35
CA LEU A 50 -15.06 -6.16 -6.78
C LEU A 50 -14.06 -6.16 -5.63
N ARG A 51 -13.64 -7.35 -5.20
CA ARG A 51 -12.66 -7.56 -4.14
C ARG A 51 -11.30 -7.86 -4.77
N GLY A 52 -10.34 -6.96 -4.57
CA GLY A 52 -8.98 -7.09 -5.10
C GLY A 52 -7.95 -6.59 -4.10
N GLY A 53 -6.82 -7.31 -3.99
CA GLY A 53 -5.75 -6.96 -3.05
C GLY A 53 -6.26 -6.79 -1.62
N THR A 54 -6.14 -5.57 -1.09
CA THR A 54 -6.52 -5.21 0.29
C THR A 54 -7.88 -4.49 0.40
N GLY A 55 -8.65 -4.36 -0.68
CA GLY A 55 -9.84 -3.49 -0.70
C GLY A 55 -11.05 -4.01 -1.48
N LEU A 56 -12.15 -3.26 -1.31
CA LEU A 56 -13.40 -3.41 -2.06
C LEU A 56 -13.61 -2.20 -2.95
N THR A 57 -13.93 -2.44 -4.23
CA THR A 57 -14.25 -1.40 -5.20
C THR A 57 -15.70 -1.58 -5.68
N PRO A 58 -16.52 -0.53 -5.78
CA PRO A 58 -17.88 -0.65 -6.32
C PRO A 58 -17.86 -1.18 -7.74
N ARG A 59 -18.78 -2.11 -8.05
CA ARG A 59 -18.98 -2.53 -9.43
C ARG A 59 -19.69 -1.41 -10.19
N LEU A 60 -19.19 -1.08 -11.37
CA LEU A 60 -19.81 -0.08 -12.25
C LEU A 60 -20.70 -0.77 -13.29
N ARG A 61 -21.84 -0.15 -13.58
CA ARG A 61 -22.74 -0.50 -14.69
C ARG A 61 -22.16 0.02 -16.00
N ARG A 62 -22.80 -0.32 -17.12
CA ARG A 62 -22.34 0.08 -18.46
C ARG A 62 -22.33 1.61 -18.67
N ASP A 63 -23.20 2.32 -17.96
CA ASP A 63 -23.28 3.79 -17.97
C ASP A 63 -22.25 4.47 -17.05
N GLY A 64 -21.37 3.69 -16.41
CA GLY A 64 -20.35 4.18 -15.48
C GLY A 64 -20.86 4.47 -14.07
N THR A 65 -22.15 4.28 -13.80
CA THR A 65 -22.72 4.45 -12.44
C THR A 65 -22.44 3.23 -11.56
N PRO A 66 -22.28 3.39 -10.24
CA PRO A 66 -22.18 2.25 -9.33
C PRO A 66 -23.45 1.40 -9.36
N ASP A 67 -23.29 0.07 -9.33
CA ASP A 67 -24.40 -0.88 -9.28
C ASP A 67 -25.25 -0.70 -8.00
N CYS A 68 -24.66 -0.07 -6.98
CA CYS A 68 -25.34 0.27 -5.74
C CYS A 68 -25.63 1.77 -5.59
N PRO A 69 -26.89 2.13 -5.30
CA PRO A 69 -27.27 3.51 -5.04
C PRO A 69 -26.54 4.02 -3.79
N GLY A 70 -25.74 5.08 -3.94
CA GLY A 70 -24.98 5.70 -2.85
C GLY A 70 -23.57 5.14 -2.61
N ALA A 71 -23.10 4.19 -3.41
CA ALA A 71 -21.68 3.81 -3.38
C ALA A 71 -20.83 4.96 -3.97
N PRO A 72 -19.80 5.46 -3.28
CA PRO A 72 -18.92 6.49 -3.85
C PRO A 72 -18.25 5.92 -5.11
N PRO A 73 -18.17 6.65 -6.24
CA PRO A 73 -17.45 6.17 -7.42
C PRO A 73 -16.02 5.81 -7.00
N ALA A 74 -15.51 4.69 -7.54
CA ALA A 74 -14.21 4.13 -7.19
C ALA A 74 -13.13 5.24 -7.08
N LEU A 75 -12.73 5.53 -5.85
CA LEU A 75 -11.77 6.58 -5.53
C LEU A 75 -10.40 6.17 -6.05
N THR A 76 -10.07 6.57 -7.28
CA THR A 76 -8.67 6.77 -7.71
C THR A 76 -8.19 8.11 -7.16
N ALA A 77 -8.25 8.28 -5.84
CA ALA A 77 -7.78 9.48 -5.16
C ALA A 77 -7.04 9.08 -3.87
N PRO A 78 -5.90 9.72 -3.56
CA PRO A 78 -5.12 9.45 -2.36
C PRO A 78 -5.95 9.73 -1.09
N PRO A 79 -5.59 9.14 0.06
CA PRO A 79 -6.49 8.99 1.19
C PRO A 79 -6.51 10.27 2.05
N VAL A 80 -7.11 11.35 1.56
CA VAL A 80 -7.63 12.44 2.39
C VAL A 80 -8.54 13.31 1.52
N ALA A 81 -9.67 13.72 2.07
CA ALA A 81 -10.69 14.57 1.43
C ALA A 81 -11.71 13.87 0.50
N ALA A 82 -12.44 12.89 1.04
CA ALA A 82 -13.89 12.79 0.82
C ALA A 82 -14.47 11.75 1.78
N ALA A 83 -14.65 12.11 3.05
CA ALA A 83 -15.54 11.33 3.90
C ALA A 83 -16.96 11.44 3.30
N PRO A 84 -17.62 10.33 2.92
CA PRO A 84 -18.97 10.40 2.39
C PRO A 84 -19.91 10.93 3.48
N SER A 85 -20.79 11.86 3.10
CA SER A 85 -21.77 12.58 3.91
C SER A 85 -22.64 11.70 4.83
N ARG A 86 -22.76 10.40 4.54
CA ARG A 86 -23.37 9.38 5.40
C ARG A 86 -22.77 9.31 6.82
N TRP A 87 -21.49 9.62 7.01
CA TRP A 87 -20.88 9.64 8.35
C TRP A 87 -21.03 11.00 9.04
N ALA A 88 -21.38 12.05 8.29
CA ALA A 88 -21.68 13.38 8.83
C ALA A 88 -23.11 13.47 9.35
N GLU A 89 -24.01 12.58 8.90
CA GLU A 89 -25.40 12.45 9.34
C GLU A 89 -25.45 11.84 10.75
N GLY A 90 -25.09 12.64 11.75
CA GLY A 90 -25.06 12.24 13.17
C GLY A 90 -23.90 12.80 13.98
N LEU A 91 -22.94 13.49 13.34
CA LEU A 91 -21.90 14.21 14.07
C LEU A 91 -22.39 15.64 14.34
N ASP A 92 -22.74 15.91 15.59
CA ASP A 92 -23.00 17.28 16.02
C ASP A 92 -21.70 18.11 16.10
N GLU A 93 -21.84 19.42 16.27
CA GLU A 93 -20.72 20.36 16.37
C GLU A 93 -19.80 20.07 17.58
N ARG A 94 -20.27 19.32 18.58
CA ARG A 94 -19.44 18.91 19.72
C ARG A 94 -18.59 17.71 19.35
N ALA A 95 -19.19 16.69 18.75
CA ALA A 95 -18.51 15.49 18.28
C ALA A 95 -17.40 15.81 17.27
N THR A 96 -17.64 16.77 16.36
CA THR A 96 -16.62 17.24 15.42
C THR A 96 -15.46 17.95 16.11
N ARG A 97 -15.73 18.82 17.10
CA ARG A 97 -14.68 19.49 17.90
C ARG A 97 -13.89 18.50 18.76
N ASP A 98 -14.56 17.51 19.34
CA ASP A 98 -13.90 16.48 20.14
C ASP A 98 -13.02 15.57 19.28
N LEU A 99 -13.48 15.22 18.08
CA LEU A 99 -12.67 14.51 17.10
C LEU A 99 -11.43 15.32 16.69
N ALA A 100 -11.57 16.62 16.41
CA ALA A 100 -10.44 17.47 16.07
C ALA A 100 -9.38 17.50 17.19
N ARG A 101 -9.81 17.64 18.45
CA ARG A 101 -8.90 17.58 19.61
C ARG A 101 -8.22 16.23 19.77
N ALA A 102 -8.93 15.14 19.49
CA ALA A 102 -8.38 13.79 19.56
C ALA A 102 -7.30 13.57 18.49
N VAL A 103 -7.54 14.05 17.26
CA VAL A 103 -6.56 14.01 16.17
C VAL A 103 -5.30 14.82 16.52
N GLU A 104 -5.46 16.06 16.99
CA GLU A 104 -4.32 16.89 17.41
C GLU A 104 -3.49 16.25 18.54
N ARG A 105 -4.16 15.55 19.47
CA ARG A 105 -3.47 14.82 20.53
C ARG A 105 -2.63 13.68 19.95
N LEU A 106 -3.22 12.89 19.05
CA LEU A 106 -2.53 11.77 18.40
C LEU A 106 -1.33 12.24 17.59
N GLU A 107 -1.45 13.35 16.86
CA GLU A 107 -0.34 13.93 16.10
C GLU A 107 0.84 14.31 17.00
N ARG A 108 0.56 14.91 18.17
CA ARG A 108 1.60 15.24 19.16
C ARG A 108 2.27 13.98 19.71
N GLU A 109 1.51 12.94 20.01
CA GLU A 109 2.05 11.66 20.49
C GLU A 109 2.93 10.98 19.43
N MET A 110 2.48 10.97 18.18
CA MET A 110 3.25 10.46 17.05
C MET A 110 4.56 11.23 16.83
N ALA A 111 4.53 12.55 16.94
CA ALA A 111 5.72 13.39 16.84
C ALA A 111 6.71 13.10 17.99
N ALA A 112 6.21 12.94 19.21
CA ALA A 112 7.04 12.60 20.37
C ALA A 112 7.68 11.21 20.21
N LEU A 113 6.91 10.21 19.73
CA LEU A 113 7.40 8.87 19.48
C LEU A 113 8.49 8.85 18.42
N ARG A 114 8.28 9.58 17.31
CA ARG A 114 9.28 9.72 16.25
C ARG A 114 10.58 10.32 16.78
N GLN A 115 10.51 11.38 17.58
CA GLN A 115 11.69 11.97 18.20
C GLN A 115 12.39 10.99 19.16
N ALA A 116 11.64 10.17 19.91
CA ALA A 116 12.23 9.17 20.79
C ALA A 116 13.00 8.10 20.00
N ILE A 117 12.45 7.62 18.88
CA ILE A 117 13.12 6.68 17.98
C ILE A 117 14.39 7.30 17.39
N GLU A 118 14.33 8.56 16.94
CA GLU A 118 15.49 9.28 16.40
C GLU A 118 16.59 9.51 17.45
N ARG A 119 16.23 9.62 18.74
CA ARG A 119 17.20 9.69 19.85
C ARG A 119 17.83 8.34 20.15
N GLN A 120 17.08 7.25 20.05
CA GLN A 120 17.60 5.89 20.27
C GLN A 120 18.52 5.41 19.12
N ALA A 121 18.34 5.97 17.93
CA ALA A 121 19.15 5.64 16.76
C ALA A 121 20.50 6.41 16.70
N ARG A 122 20.77 7.32 17.64
CA ARG A 122 22.06 8.02 17.80
C ARG A 122 22.80 7.47 18.99
#